data_AF-A0A2A2S786-F1
#
_entry.id   AF-A0A2A2S786-F1
#
_cell.length_a   1.000
_cell.length_b   1.000
_cell.length_c   1.000
_cell.angle_alpha   90.00
_cell.angle_beta   90.00
_cell.angle_gamma   90.00
#
_symmetry.space_group_name_H-M   'P 1'
#
loop_
_entity.id
_entity.type
_entity.pdbx_description
1 polymer ?
#
loop_
_entity_poly.entity_id
_entity_poly.type
_entity_poly.pdbx_seq_one_letter_code
_entity_poly.pdbx_strand_id
1 'polypeptide(L)'
;MCLCGAFSAFAQTHYESFIPNVFSKSPNAAAVQKFGDYPTNLFSGLPDISIPLYTAESGSLQVPITLSYHAGGIKVDQASTWVGLGWSIQAGGNVNRTVNGLPDDAYGYFYNYKHPYSYNTSSDQDMNDMFSIRVRQNKDSRPDMFSYNLPGGLSGKFFLMRWKTTA
;
A
#
# COMPACT_ATOMS: atom_id res chain seq x y z
N MET A 1 -41.89 -15.64 42.26
CA MET A 1 -40.96 -16.41 41.41
C MET A 1 -40.00 -15.42 40.78
N CYS A 2 -38.73 -15.43 41.18
CA CYS A 2 -37.71 -14.51 40.69
C CYS A 2 -37.08 -15.12 39.43
N LEU A 3 -37.33 -14.56 38.25
CA LEU A 3 -36.63 -14.99 37.03
C LEU A 3 -35.21 -14.41 37.05
N CYS A 4 -34.25 -15.26 37.39
CA CYS A 4 -32.83 -14.95 37.25
C CYS A 4 -32.44 -15.22 35.78
N GLY A 5 -32.56 -14.21 34.93
CA GLY A 5 -32.07 -14.27 33.55
C GLY A 5 -30.54 -14.20 33.56
N ALA A 6 -29.87 -15.29 33.20
CA ALA A 6 -28.43 -15.31 33.00
C ALA A 6 -28.09 -14.47 31.75
N PHE A 7 -27.69 -13.22 31.95
CA PHE A 7 -27.01 -12.44 30.92
C PHE A 7 -25.59 -12.95 30.79
N SER A 8 -25.31 -13.74 29.76
CA SER A 8 -23.94 -14.05 29.35
C SER A 8 -23.33 -12.79 28.73
N ALA A 9 -22.56 -12.04 29.52
CA ALA A 9 -21.73 -10.95 29.02
C ALA A 9 -20.40 -11.54 28.51
N PHE A 10 -20.20 -11.53 27.19
CA PHE A 10 -18.89 -11.79 26.60
C PHE A 10 -18.07 -10.50 26.68
N ALA A 11 -17.17 -10.40 27.65
CA ALA A 11 -16.49 -9.14 27.99
C ALA A 11 -15.13 -8.93 27.28
N GLN A 12 -14.63 -9.86 26.48
CA GLN A 12 -13.31 -9.70 25.86
C GLN A 12 -13.29 -10.30 24.44
N THR A 13 -13.51 -9.44 23.44
CA THR A 13 -13.02 -9.72 22.08
C THR A 13 -11.52 -9.45 22.07
N HIS A 14 -10.75 -10.43 21.59
CA HIS A 14 -9.30 -10.33 21.42
C HIS A 14 -8.96 -9.01 20.72
N TYR A 15 -8.25 -8.14 21.43
CA TYR A 15 -7.71 -6.90 20.87
C TYR A 15 -6.46 -7.28 20.08
N GLU A 16 -6.60 -7.36 18.76
CA GLU A 16 -5.45 -7.35 17.85
C GLU A 16 -4.70 -6.03 18.11
N SER A 17 -3.46 -6.16 18.55
CA SER A 17 -2.54 -5.07 18.83
C SER A 17 -2.58 -4.00 17.73
N PHE A 18 -2.42 -2.70 18.06
CA PHE A 18 -2.22 -1.61 17.08
C PHE A 18 -0.93 -1.75 16.26
N ILE A 19 -0.41 -2.96 16.05
CA ILE A 19 0.62 -3.22 15.05
C ILE A 19 -0.09 -3.06 13.70
N PRO A 20 0.28 -2.05 12.90
CA PRO A 20 -0.27 -1.94 11.55
C PRO A 20 0.05 -3.24 10.80
N ASN A 21 -0.98 -3.89 10.25
CA ASN A 21 -0.79 -4.97 9.30
C ASN A 21 -0.26 -4.35 7.99
N VAL A 22 1.06 -4.17 7.94
CA VAL A 22 1.76 -3.69 6.74
C VAL A 22 2.00 -4.90 5.86
N PHE A 23 1.26 -5.00 4.76
CA PHE A 23 1.60 -5.95 3.71
C PHE A 23 2.99 -5.59 3.19
N SER A 24 3.92 -6.54 3.30
CA SER A 24 5.24 -6.40 2.69
C SER A 24 5.06 -6.23 1.18
N LYS A 25 5.60 -5.13 0.64
CA LYS A 25 5.61 -4.92 -0.81
C LYS A 25 6.36 -6.05 -1.49
N SER A 26 5.99 -6.33 -2.75
CA SER A 26 6.74 -7.29 -3.55
C SER A 26 8.21 -6.85 -3.61
N PRO A 27 9.17 -7.79 -3.70
CA PRO A 27 10.60 -7.46 -3.65
C PRO A 27 10.99 -6.40 -4.68
N ASN A 28 10.41 -6.48 -5.89
CA ASN A 28 10.63 -5.52 -6.97
C ASN A 28 10.11 -4.12 -6.61
N ALA A 29 8.89 -4.02 -6.09
CA ALA A 29 8.28 -2.75 -5.69
C ALA A 29 9.03 -2.12 -4.51
N ALA A 30 9.43 -2.94 -3.53
CA ALA A 30 10.22 -2.52 -2.38
C ALA A 30 11.59 -1.97 -2.81
N ALA A 31 12.27 -2.65 -3.74
CA ALA A 31 13.56 -2.22 -4.25
C ALA A 31 13.47 -0.87 -4.95
N VAL A 32 12.46 -0.63 -5.81
CA VAL A 32 12.32 0.66 -6.47
C VAL A 32 11.91 1.77 -5.50
N GLN A 33 11.01 1.49 -4.54
CA GLN A 33 10.66 2.47 -3.53
C GLN A 33 11.87 2.88 -2.67
N LYS A 34 12.80 1.95 -2.39
CA LYS A 34 14.00 2.25 -1.60
C LYS A 34 14.80 3.42 -2.18
N PHE A 35 14.91 3.53 -3.51
CA PHE A 35 15.57 4.66 -4.17
C PHE A 35 14.80 5.98 -4.05
N GLY A 36 13.48 5.93 -3.89
CA GLY A 36 12.65 7.11 -3.63
C GLY A 36 12.70 7.59 -2.18
N ASP A 37 12.73 6.65 -1.23
CA ASP A 37 12.77 6.96 0.21
C ASP A 37 14.18 7.34 0.68
N TYR A 38 15.21 6.71 0.12
CA TYR A 38 16.63 6.92 0.45
C TYR A 38 17.43 7.22 -0.83
N PRO A 39 17.51 8.49 -1.25
CA PRO A 39 18.30 8.85 -2.42
C PRO A 39 19.79 8.60 -2.17
N THR A 40 20.46 8.04 -3.17
CA THR A 40 21.93 7.85 -3.17
C THR A 40 22.60 9.21 -3.32
N ASN A 41 23.49 9.54 -2.39
CA ASN A 41 24.32 10.74 -2.46
C ASN A 41 25.67 10.42 -1.81
N LEU A 42 26.75 10.99 -2.36
CA LEU A 42 28.07 10.92 -1.73
C LEU A 42 28.05 11.45 -0.28
N PHE A 43 27.19 12.42 0.03
CA PHE A 43 27.01 12.91 1.39
C PHE A 43 26.40 11.87 2.35
N SER A 44 25.54 10.97 1.85
CA SER A 44 24.99 9.87 2.65
C SER A 44 25.91 8.64 2.67
N GLY A 45 27.11 8.72 2.06
CA GLY A 45 28.05 7.62 1.96
C GLY A 45 27.60 6.51 0.99
N LEU A 46 26.58 6.78 0.17
CA LEU A 46 26.02 5.82 -0.77
C LEU A 46 26.39 6.22 -2.20
N PRO A 47 27.28 5.47 -2.88
CA PRO A 47 27.55 5.71 -4.29
C PRO A 47 26.32 5.40 -5.13
N ASP A 48 26.08 6.22 -6.16
CA ASP A 48 25.09 5.93 -7.18
C ASP A 48 25.69 4.96 -8.21
N ILE A 49 25.22 3.71 -8.22
CA ILE A 49 25.71 2.66 -9.11
C ILE A 49 24.60 2.33 -10.10
N SER A 50 24.77 2.77 -11.33
CA SER A 50 23.82 2.58 -12.44
C SER A 50 24.53 2.04 -13.68
N ILE A 51 24.01 0.94 -14.23
CA ILE A 51 24.49 0.29 -15.45
C ILE A 51 23.39 0.43 -16.52
N PRO A 52 23.60 1.26 -17.56
CA PRO A 52 22.68 1.32 -18.69
C PRO A 52 22.77 0.02 -19.49
N LEU A 53 21.64 -0.65 -19.70
CA LEU A 53 21.57 -1.89 -20.45
C LEU A 53 21.20 -1.64 -21.92
N TYR A 54 20.14 -0.86 -22.13
CA TYR A 54 19.59 -0.57 -23.45
C TYR A 54 18.66 0.64 -23.37
N THR A 55 18.51 1.39 -24.45
CA THR A 55 17.44 2.40 -24.57
C THR A 55 16.45 1.90 -25.61
N ALA A 56 15.23 1.61 -25.17
CA ALA A 56 14.14 1.27 -26.08
C ALA A 56 13.60 2.55 -26.69
N GLU A 57 13.58 2.61 -28.02
CA GLU A 57 13.18 3.80 -28.77
C GLU A 57 12.06 3.46 -29.74
N SER A 58 11.02 4.30 -29.77
CA SER A 58 9.93 4.20 -30.73
C SER A 58 9.40 5.60 -31.04
N GLY A 59 9.75 6.13 -32.22
CA GLY A 59 9.41 7.51 -32.59
C GLY A 59 10.07 8.52 -31.66
N SER A 60 9.26 9.36 -30.99
CA SER A 60 9.72 10.33 -30.00
C SER A 60 9.86 9.77 -28.58
N LEU A 61 9.42 8.53 -28.34
CA LEU A 61 9.50 7.90 -27.02
C LEU A 61 10.87 7.24 -26.85
N GLN A 62 11.60 7.65 -25.80
CA GLN A 62 12.85 7.02 -25.37
C GLN A 62 12.70 6.51 -23.94
N VAL A 63 12.96 5.22 -23.76
CA VAL A 63 12.87 4.54 -22.47
C VAL A 63 14.24 3.92 -22.15
N PRO A 64 15.06 4.57 -21.32
CA PRO A 64 16.32 3.98 -20.87
C PRO A 64 16.03 2.83 -19.90
N ILE A 65 16.53 1.65 -20.22
CA ILE A 65 16.55 0.47 -19.38
C ILE A 65 17.87 0.47 -18.62
N THR A 66 17.78 0.67 -17.31
CA THR A 66 18.94 0.83 -16.42
C THR A 66 18.84 -0.15 -15.26
N LEU A 67 19.98 -0.72 -14.89
CA LEU A 67 20.13 -1.57 -13.72
C LEU A 67 20.80 -0.75 -12.61
N SER A 68 20.18 -0.64 -11.45
CA SER A 68 20.66 0.18 -10.32
C SER A 68 20.94 -0.71 -9.11
N TYR A 69 22.07 -0.48 -8.44
CA TYR A 69 22.43 -1.17 -7.20
C TYR A 69 22.37 -0.22 -6.01
N HIS A 70 21.68 -0.63 -4.95
CA HIS A 70 21.59 0.17 -3.73
C HIS A 70 22.63 -0.27 -2.69
N ALA A 71 23.75 0.46 -2.61
CA ALA A 71 24.91 0.12 -1.78
C ALA A 71 24.72 0.25 -0.25
N GLY A 72 23.52 0.65 0.24
CA GLY A 72 23.23 0.80 1.67
C GLY A 72 23.09 -0.49 2.49
N GLY A 73 23.73 -1.57 2.06
CA GLY A 73 23.69 -2.88 2.72
C GLY A 73 22.46 -3.72 2.37
N ILE A 74 22.62 -5.03 2.56
CA ILE A 74 21.61 -6.06 2.35
C ILE A 74 21.16 -6.59 3.72
N LYS A 75 19.86 -6.53 4.00
CA LYS A 75 19.31 -7.09 5.24
C LYS A 75 19.18 -8.60 5.15
N VAL A 76 19.22 -9.29 6.29
CA VAL A 76 19.11 -10.76 6.37
C VAL A 76 17.77 -11.25 5.81
N ASP A 77 16.70 -10.49 6.03
CA ASP A 77 15.35 -10.77 5.56
C ASP A 77 15.03 -10.13 4.19
N GLN A 78 16.03 -9.55 3.51
CA GLN A 78 15.80 -8.89 2.24
C GLN A 78 15.56 -9.91 1.13
N ALA A 79 14.35 -9.89 0.57
CA ALA A 79 14.01 -10.67 -0.61
C ALA A 79 14.75 -10.14 -1.87
N SER A 80 15.22 -11.07 -2.70
CA SER A 80 15.82 -10.73 -3.99
C SER A 80 14.76 -10.22 -4.96
N THR A 81 15.12 -9.24 -5.78
CA THR A 81 14.33 -8.94 -6.97
C THR A 81 14.60 -9.98 -8.04
N TRP A 82 13.83 -9.93 -9.12
CA TRP A 82 14.05 -10.73 -10.33
C TRP A 82 15.41 -10.51 -11.02
N VAL A 83 16.09 -9.39 -10.74
CA VAL A 83 17.43 -9.09 -11.27
C VAL A 83 18.55 -9.31 -10.23
N GLY A 84 18.21 -9.82 -9.05
CA GLY A 84 19.15 -10.16 -8.00
C GLY A 84 19.03 -9.33 -6.73
N LEU A 85 19.77 -9.74 -5.71
CA LEU A 85 19.71 -9.14 -4.39
C LEU A 85 20.39 -7.77 -4.38
N GLY A 86 19.66 -6.73 -3.97
CA GLY A 86 20.15 -5.34 -3.95
C GLY A 86 20.13 -4.63 -5.29
N TRP A 87 19.77 -5.34 -6.36
CA TRP A 87 19.60 -4.79 -7.70
C TRP A 87 18.14 -4.49 -7.99
N SER A 88 17.89 -3.38 -8.68
CA SER A 88 16.60 -3.06 -9.29
C SER A 88 16.81 -2.67 -10.74
N ILE A 89 15.78 -2.85 -11.55
CA ILE A 89 15.78 -2.45 -12.96
C ILE A 89 14.69 -1.42 -13.19
N GLN A 90 15.09 -0.29 -13.78
CA GLN A 90 14.20 0.76 -14.25
C GLN A 90 14.04 0.58 -15.77
N ALA A 91 12.84 0.22 -16.22
CA ALA A 91 12.56 -0.12 -17.62
C ALA A 91 11.28 0.55 -18.15
N GLY A 92 11.12 1.85 -17.92
CA GLY A 92 10.00 2.60 -18.51
C GLY A 92 8.80 2.86 -17.60
N GLY A 93 9.01 2.77 -16.29
CA GLY A 93 8.02 3.15 -15.28
C GLY A 93 7.40 1.96 -14.55
N ASN A 94 6.80 2.26 -13.41
CA ASN A 94 6.11 1.31 -12.55
C ASN A 94 4.95 2.00 -11.83
N VAL A 95 3.99 1.17 -11.41
CA VAL A 95 2.92 1.56 -10.50
C VAL A 95 2.90 0.57 -9.36
N ASN A 96 3.12 1.06 -8.14
CA ASN A 96 3.15 0.28 -6.92
C ASN A 96 1.95 0.64 -6.04
N ARG A 97 1.17 -0.37 -5.64
CA ARG A 97 0.07 -0.25 -4.68
C ARG A 97 0.58 -0.51 -3.25
N THR A 98 0.18 0.33 -2.32
CA THR A 98 0.36 0.13 -0.87
C THR A 98 -1.01 -0.09 -0.27
N VAL A 99 -1.27 -1.31 0.20
CA VAL A 99 -2.55 -1.67 0.81
C VAL A 99 -2.60 -1.18 2.25
N ASN A 100 -3.65 -0.44 2.62
CA ASN A 100 -3.80 0.24 3.90
C ASN A 100 -4.85 -0.39 4.82
N GLY A 101 -4.77 -1.70 5.05
CA GLY A 101 -5.74 -2.45 5.86
C GLY A 101 -6.34 -3.58 5.06
N LEU A 102 -7.45 -3.36 4.37
CA LEU A 102 -8.00 -4.33 3.42
C LEU A 102 -7.90 -3.80 1.99
N PRO A 103 -7.59 -4.66 0.99
CA PRO A 103 -7.57 -4.23 -0.40
C PRO A 103 -8.88 -3.55 -0.80
N ASP A 104 -8.78 -2.35 -1.39
CA ASP A 104 -9.91 -1.55 -1.88
C ASP A 104 -10.95 -2.34 -2.69
N ASP A 105 -10.49 -3.28 -3.53
CA ASP A 105 -11.28 -4.11 -4.46
C ASP A 105 -11.93 -5.37 -3.85
N ALA A 106 -11.61 -5.68 -2.59
CA ALA A 106 -12.20 -6.80 -1.85
C ALA A 106 -13.27 -6.31 -0.87
N TYR A 107 -13.03 -6.44 0.45
CA TYR A 107 -13.89 -5.90 1.51
C TYR A 107 -13.45 -4.51 2.00
N GLY A 108 -12.50 -3.90 1.29
CA GLY A 108 -11.93 -2.60 1.63
C GLY A 108 -12.77 -1.42 1.15
N TYR A 109 -12.09 -0.32 0.86
CA TYR A 109 -12.67 1.00 0.60
C TYR A 109 -13.84 0.97 -0.39
N PHE A 110 -13.77 0.27 -1.52
CA PHE A 110 -14.83 0.37 -2.54
C PHE A 110 -16.13 -0.36 -2.20
N TYR A 111 -16.05 -1.42 -1.40
CA TYR A 111 -17.21 -2.25 -1.08
C TYR A 111 -18.12 -1.60 -0.03
N ASN A 112 -17.51 -0.91 0.94
CA ASN A 112 -18.20 -0.40 2.13
C ASN A 112 -18.03 1.11 2.34
N TYR A 113 -17.70 1.88 1.29
CA TYR A 113 -17.54 3.33 1.42
C TYR A 113 -18.84 4.02 1.82
N LYS A 114 -19.00 4.28 3.12
CA LYS A 114 -19.80 5.37 3.65
C LYS A 114 -18.85 6.47 4.08
N HIS A 115 -19.18 7.70 3.69
CA HIS A 115 -18.43 8.87 4.15
C HIS A 115 -18.44 8.88 5.69
N PRO A 116 -17.34 9.26 6.37
CA PRO A 116 -17.28 9.27 7.83
C PRO A 116 -18.43 10.03 8.51
N TYR A 117 -19.01 11.01 7.83
CA TYR A 117 -20.12 11.83 8.31
C TYR A 117 -21.51 11.31 7.95
N SER A 118 -21.60 10.18 7.23
CA SER A 118 -22.86 9.58 6.79
C SER A 118 -23.37 8.48 7.72
N TYR A 119 -22.61 8.14 8.77
CA TYR A 119 -23.02 7.14 9.74
C TYR A 119 -24.02 7.73 10.73
N ASN A 120 -25.23 7.19 10.75
CA ASN A 120 -26.21 7.49 11.77
C ASN A 120 -26.09 6.49 12.92
N THR A 121 -25.55 6.92 14.07
CA THR A 121 -25.38 6.05 15.25
C THR A 121 -26.69 5.54 15.85
N SER A 122 -27.85 6.06 15.42
CA SER A 122 -29.16 5.54 15.84
C SER A 122 -29.69 4.42 14.92
N SER A 123 -28.98 4.09 13.84
CA SER A 123 -29.32 2.97 12.95
C SER A 123 -28.51 1.74 13.36
N ASP A 124 -29.20 0.62 13.65
CA ASP A 124 -28.55 -0.65 13.95
C ASP A 124 -27.60 -1.11 12.85
N GLN A 125 -27.91 -0.77 11.60
CA GLN A 125 -27.07 -1.13 10.46
C GLN A 125 -25.78 -0.31 10.40
N ASP A 126 -25.85 0.98 10.70
CA ASP A 126 -24.66 1.85 10.74
C ASP A 126 -23.79 1.56 11.96
N MET A 127 -24.40 1.22 13.11
CA MET A 127 -23.66 0.72 14.27
C MET A 127 -22.96 -0.61 13.97
N ASN A 128 -23.65 -1.55 13.28
CA ASN A 128 -23.02 -2.80 12.85
C ASN A 128 -21.89 -2.57 11.84
N ASP A 129 -22.06 -1.65 10.88
CA ASP A 129 -21.00 -1.25 9.96
C ASP A 129 -19.81 -0.65 10.71
N MET A 130 -20.04 0.29 11.63
CA MET A 130 -18.99 0.89 12.45
C MET A 130 -18.27 -0.15 13.32
N PHE A 131 -19.01 -1.07 13.93
CA PHE A 131 -18.45 -2.18 14.70
C PHE A 131 -17.62 -3.11 13.82
N SER A 132 -18.03 -3.34 12.58
CA SER A 132 -17.30 -4.17 11.62
C SER A 132 -15.98 -3.54 11.14
N ILE A 133 -15.93 -2.22 11.01
CA ILE A 133 -14.71 -1.46 10.66
C ILE A 133 -13.76 -1.33 11.86
N ARG A 134 -14.28 -1.03 13.05
CA ARG A 134 -13.47 -0.66 14.23
C ARG A 134 -13.12 -1.83 15.13
N VAL A 135 -14.00 -2.83 15.23
CA VAL A 135 -13.84 -3.96 16.17
C VAL A 135 -13.55 -5.25 15.43
N ARG A 136 -14.35 -5.62 14.42
CA ARG A 136 -14.16 -6.89 13.70
C ARG A 136 -13.07 -6.84 12.62
N GLN A 137 -12.69 -5.65 12.16
CA GLN A 137 -11.70 -5.41 11.08
C GLN A 137 -11.95 -6.21 9.78
N ASN A 138 -13.20 -6.61 9.53
CA ASN A 138 -13.58 -7.31 8.31
C ASN A 138 -14.15 -6.35 7.24
N LYS A 139 -14.12 -5.05 7.52
CA LYS A 139 -14.39 -3.94 6.59
C LYS A 139 -13.34 -2.86 6.80
N ASP A 140 -13.01 -2.15 5.72
CA ASP A 140 -12.09 -1.02 5.79
C ASP A 140 -12.67 0.22 5.09
N SER A 141 -12.36 1.39 5.66
CA SER A 141 -12.74 2.70 5.14
C SER A 141 -11.53 3.52 4.67
N ARG A 142 -10.32 2.96 4.75
CA ARG A 142 -9.08 3.62 4.31
C ARG A 142 -8.79 3.24 2.86
N PRO A 143 -8.57 4.21 1.96
CA PRO A 143 -8.18 3.90 0.59
C PRO A 143 -6.73 3.44 0.51
N ASP A 144 -6.43 2.63 -0.48
CA ASP A 144 -5.07 2.24 -0.83
C ASP A 144 -4.33 3.36 -1.56
N MET A 145 -3.02 3.42 -1.33
CA MET A 145 -2.16 4.43 -1.95
C MET A 145 -1.40 3.83 -3.12
N PHE A 146 -1.57 4.40 -4.30
CA PHE A 146 -0.81 4.08 -5.49
C PHE A 146 0.31 5.11 -5.67
N SER A 147 1.49 4.62 -6.03
CA SER A 147 2.66 5.43 -6.38
C SER A 147 3.14 5.03 -7.75
N TYR A 148 3.55 5.98 -8.56
CA TYR A 148 4.02 5.71 -9.91
C TYR A 148 5.28 6.49 -10.25
N ASN A 149 6.08 5.92 -11.14
CA ASN A 149 7.10 6.61 -11.91
C ASN A 149 6.93 6.31 -13.39
N LEU A 150 7.16 7.31 -14.24
CA LEU A 150 7.03 7.22 -15.68
C LEU A 150 8.36 7.61 -16.36
N PRO A 151 8.55 7.22 -17.64
CA PRO A 151 9.64 7.75 -18.45
C PRO A 151 9.59 9.29 -18.46
N GLY A 152 10.75 9.93 -18.43
CA GLY A 152 10.83 11.40 -18.41
C GLY A 152 10.75 12.05 -17.03
N GLY A 153 10.79 11.26 -15.94
CA GLY A 153 10.95 11.79 -14.58
C GLY A 153 9.64 12.17 -13.89
N LEU A 154 8.50 12.00 -14.55
CA LEU A 154 7.20 12.16 -13.91
C LEU A 154 6.99 11.08 -12.86
N SER A 155 6.73 11.50 -11.63
CA SER A 155 6.40 10.61 -10.52
C SER A 155 5.33 11.24 -9.64
N GLY A 156 4.56 10.42 -8.96
CA GLY A 156 3.48 10.90 -8.13
C GLY A 156 2.81 9.81 -7.32
N LYS A 157 1.82 10.23 -6.54
CA LYS A 157 0.95 9.36 -5.76
C LYS A 157 -0.51 9.70 -6.03
N PHE A 158 -1.36 8.69 -6.06
CA PHE A 158 -2.80 8.86 -6.18
C PHE A 158 -3.50 7.75 -5.40
N PHE A 159 -4.76 7.96 -5.09
CA PHE A 159 -5.65 6.93 -4.58
C PHE A 159 -6.92 6.96 -5.40
N LEU A 160 -7.63 5.85 -5.42
CA LEU A 160 -8.83 5.74 -6.23
C LEU A 160 -10.05 6.14 -5.42
N MET A 161 -10.98 6.85 -6.05
CA MET A 161 -12.25 7.23 -5.45
C MET A 161 -13.40 6.52 -6.17
N ARG A 162 -14.40 6.10 -5.41
CA ARG A 162 -15.64 5.59 -5.99
C ARG A 162 -16.44 6.74 -6.59
N TRP A 163 -16.71 6.68 -7.90
CA TRP A 163 -17.55 7.64 -8.60
C TRP A 163 -19.00 7.60 -8.06
N LYS A 164 -19.62 8.76 -7.87
CA LYS A 164 -21.04 8.86 -7.55
C LYS A 164 -21.81 9.32 -8.80
N THR A 165 -22.73 8.51 -9.27
CA THR A 165 -23.76 8.96 -10.20
C THR A 165 -24.72 9.84 -9.40
N THR A 166 -24.73 11.14 -9.65
CA THR A 166 -25.81 12.02 -9.20
C THR A 166 -27.06 11.65 -9.97
N ALA A 167 -28.01 11.00 -9.30
CA ALA A 167 -29.41 10.95 -9.71
C ALA A 167 -30.18 12.00 -8.92
#